data_AF-A0A8H6X486-F1
#
_entry.id   AF-A0A8H6X486-F1
#
_cell.length_a   1.000
_cell.length_b   1.000
_cell.length_c   1.000
_cell.angle_alpha   90.00
_cell.angle_beta   90.00
_cell.angle_gamma   90.00
#
_symmetry.space_group_name_H-M   'P 1'
#
loop_
_entity.id
_entity.type
_entity.pdbx_description
1 polymer ?
#
loop_
_entity_poly.entity_id
_entity_poly.type
_entity_poly.pdbx_seq_one_letter_code
_entity_poly.pdbx_strand_id
1 'polypeptide(L)'
;MNVEMWWTPEDQEWEDAAALVSNPCYRHAVHYLEGLVVKRLLDITKVNQSGLAYKMRSHIAKALQVRSKAIKNTLGRYNSTVTAMVPPCCTLSFAEVIDYTFLTDFDMLRDPEGNAMIWAWADPLARQILDSYYKIQQAKEGIQRLNIKICRFMTYMRDEKRFLLKQEAEIAVKDPDLP
;
A
#
# COMPACT_ATOMS: atom_id res chain seq x y z
N MET A 1 31.99 2.27 7.68
CA MET A 1 31.31 1.07 8.22
C MET A 1 31.80 -0.12 7.39
N ASN A 2 32.85 -0.79 7.85
CA ASN A 2 33.34 -2.02 7.23
C ASN A 2 32.54 -3.18 7.83
N VAL A 3 31.92 -4.00 6.98
CA VAL A 3 31.36 -5.30 7.39
C VAL A 3 32.53 -6.29 7.30
N GLU A 4 33.14 -6.60 8.45
CA GLU A 4 34.40 -7.37 8.52
C GLU A 4 34.20 -8.88 8.38
N MET A 5 32.95 -9.38 8.44
CA MET A 5 32.65 -10.81 8.34
C MET A 5 31.36 -11.02 7.55
N TRP A 6 31.41 -11.90 6.55
CA TRP A 6 30.24 -12.38 5.83
C TRP A 6 29.75 -13.63 6.55
N TRP A 7 28.45 -13.69 6.84
CA TRP A 7 27.85 -14.90 7.43
C TRP A 7 28.07 -16.10 6.52
N THR A 8 28.59 -17.17 7.10
CA THR A 8 28.86 -18.45 6.47
C THR A 8 27.80 -19.48 6.90
N PRO A 9 27.52 -20.52 6.08
CA PRO A 9 26.49 -21.51 6.42
C PRO A 9 26.69 -22.30 7.71
N GLU A 10 27.89 -22.21 8.30
CA GLU A 10 28.30 -22.86 9.54
C GLU A 10 28.07 -21.95 10.77
N ASP A 11 27.74 -20.67 10.56
CA ASP A 11 27.45 -19.74 11.63
C ASP A 11 26.04 -19.97 12.17
N GLN A 12 25.88 -19.98 13.48
CA GLN A 12 24.57 -20.10 14.14
C GLN A 12 23.59 -19.02 13.64
N GLU A 13 24.10 -17.81 13.40
CA GLU A 13 23.30 -16.68 12.87
C GLU A 13 22.75 -16.99 11.47
N TRP A 14 23.48 -17.76 10.66
CA TRP A 14 23.01 -18.21 9.35
C TRP A 14 21.99 -19.34 9.45
N GLU A 15 22.20 -20.32 10.34
CA GLU A 15 21.23 -21.40 10.58
C GLU A 15 19.92 -20.86 11.15
N ASP A 16 19.99 -19.93 12.08
CA ASP A 16 18.84 -19.25 12.66
C ASP A 16 18.11 -18.41 11.58
N ALA A 17 18.85 -17.63 10.77
CA ALA A 17 18.30 -16.89 9.64
C ALA A 17 17.70 -17.80 8.55
N ALA A 18 18.31 -18.97 8.31
CA ALA A 18 17.80 -19.96 7.38
C ALA A 18 16.52 -20.61 7.92
N ALA A 19 16.45 -20.95 9.21
CA ALA A 19 15.25 -21.45 9.88
C ALA A 19 14.11 -20.41 9.83
N LEU A 20 14.43 -19.13 10.06
CA LEU A 20 13.59 -17.93 9.91
C LEU A 20 12.96 -17.79 8.52
N VAL A 21 13.75 -18.08 7.48
CA VAL A 21 13.30 -18.06 6.07
C VAL A 21 12.60 -19.36 5.69
N SER A 22 12.83 -20.45 6.44
CA SER A 22 12.42 -21.82 6.13
C SER A 22 11.01 -22.19 6.61
N ASN A 23 10.09 -21.24 6.84
CA ASN A 23 8.65 -21.55 6.90
C ASN A 23 7.92 -21.19 5.59
N PRO A 24 8.17 -21.93 4.49
CA PRO A 24 7.56 -21.63 3.19
C PRO A 24 6.05 -21.84 3.22
N CYS A 25 5.55 -22.76 4.05
CA CYS A 25 4.13 -23.05 4.19
C CYS A 25 3.35 -21.87 4.76
N TYR A 26 3.88 -21.22 5.79
CA TYR A 26 3.28 -20.02 6.38
C TYR A 26 3.34 -18.84 5.44
N ARG A 27 4.53 -18.54 4.89
CA ARG A 27 4.68 -17.43 3.94
C ARG A 27 3.75 -17.61 2.74
N HIS A 28 3.61 -18.83 2.23
CA HIS A 28 2.62 -19.14 1.19
C HIS A 28 1.18 -18.93 1.66
N ALA A 29 0.83 -19.38 2.87
CA ALA A 29 -0.51 -19.22 3.40
C ALA A 29 -0.88 -17.74 3.55
N VAL A 30 0.04 -16.92 4.09
CA VAL A 30 -0.12 -15.47 4.23
C VAL A 30 -0.28 -14.80 2.86
N HIS A 31 0.65 -15.04 1.92
CA HIS A 31 0.58 -14.45 0.58
C HIS A 31 -0.67 -14.86 -0.22
N TYR A 32 -1.07 -16.13 -0.08
CA TYR A 32 -2.27 -16.60 -0.74
C TYR A 32 -3.54 -15.96 -0.15
N LEU A 33 -3.58 -15.79 1.18
CA LEU A 33 -4.67 -15.15 1.88
C LEU A 33 -4.77 -13.66 1.54
N GLU A 34 -3.65 -12.94 1.56
CA GLU A 34 -3.51 -11.55 1.10
C GLU A 34 -4.05 -11.38 -0.33
N GLY A 35 -3.56 -12.20 -1.27
CA GLY A 35 -4.00 -12.13 -2.66
C GLY A 35 -5.48 -12.41 -2.86
N LEU A 36 -6.10 -13.27 -2.03
CA LEU A 36 -7.54 -13.52 -2.08
C LEU A 36 -8.36 -12.35 -1.52
N VAL A 37 -7.91 -11.71 -0.45
CA VAL A 37 -8.55 -10.53 0.15
C VAL A 37 -8.49 -9.35 -0.80
N VAL A 38 -7.32 -9.07 -1.40
CA VAL A 38 -7.14 -8.02 -2.41
C VAL A 38 -8.05 -8.25 -3.61
N LYS A 39 -8.11 -9.47 -4.13
CA LYS A 39 -9.04 -9.80 -5.22
C LYS A 39 -10.47 -9.50 -4.81
N ARG A 40 -10.92 -10.00 -3.65
CA ARG A 40 -12.28 -9.75 -3.14
C ARG A 40 -12.58 -8.26 -3.01
N LEU A 41 -11.67 -7.44 -2.50
CA LEU A 41 -11.85 -5.98 -2.40
C LEU A 41 -12.03 -5.36 -3.79
N LEU A 42 -11.20 -5.71 -4.76
CA LEU A 42 -11.34 -5.25 -6.14
C LEU A 42 -12.68 -5.66 -6.76
N ASP A 43 -13.18 -6.85 -6.46
CA ASP A 43 -14.50 -7.28 -6.92
C ASP A 43 -15.63 -6.47 -6.29
N ILE A 44 -15.55 -6.16 -4.98
CA ILE A 44 -16.51 -5.29 -4.31
C ILE A 44 -16.53 -3.91 -4.99
N THR A 45 -15.35 -3.33 -5.26
CA THR A 45 -15.24 -2.07 -5.99
C THR A 45 -15.88 -2.16 -7.38
N LYS A 46 -15.64 -3.25 -8.12
CA LYS A 46 -16.25 -3.48 -9.44
C LYS A 46 -17.77 -3.62 -9.40
N VAL A 47 -18.34 -4.27 -8.38
CA VAL A 47 -19.82 -4.34 -8.23
C VAL A 47 -20.42 -2.95 -8.05
N ASN A 48 -19.73 -2.07 -7.31
CA ASN A 48 -20.19 -0.73 -6.99
C ASN A 48 -20.01 0.29 -8.13
N GLN A 49 -19.35 -0.09 -9.23
CA GLN A 49 -19.19 0.78 -10.40
C GLN A 49 -20.48 0.90 -11.21
N SER A 50 -20.78 2.13 -11.66
CA SER A 50 -21.87 2.39 -12.60
C SER A 50 -21.49 1.92 -14.02
N GLY A 51 -22.50 1.60 -14.85
CA GLY A 51 -22.28 1.17 -16.24
C GLY A 51 -22.03 -0.33 -16.47
N LEU A 52 -22.04 -1.19 -15.42
CA LEU A 52 -21.98 -2.63 -15.60
C LEU A 52 -23.36 -3.23 -15.96
N ALA A 53 -23.38 -4.06 -17.00
CA ALA A 53 -24.55 -4.86 -17.35
C ALA A 53 -24.91 -5.88 -16.25
N TYR A 54 -26.19 -6.21 -16.12
CA TYR A 54 -26.71 -7.15 -15.12
C TYR A 54 -25.98 -8.51 -15.11
N LYS A 55 -25.70 -9.07 -16.29
CA LYS A 55 -24.95 -10.34 -16.42
C LYS A 55 -23.56 -10.24 -15.77
N MET A 56 -22.85 -9.14 -15.98
CA MET A 56 -21.52 -8.93 -15.39
C MET A 56 -21.61 -8.83 -13.87
N ARG A 57 -22.60 -8.11 -13.31
CA ARG A 57 -22.83 -8.06 -11.87
C ARG A 57 -23.10 -9.46 -11.28
N SER A 58 -23.87 -10.30 -11.97
CA SER A 58 -24.12 -11.68 -11.55
C SER A 58 -22.84 -12.52 -11.52
N HIS A 59 -21.97 -12.38 -12.52
CA HIS A 59 -20.66 -13.06 -12.53
C HIS A 59 -19.77 -12.60 -11.38
N ILE A 60 -19.71 -11.30 -11.11
CA ILE A 60 -18.91 -10.76 -10.00
C ILE A 60 -19.48 -11.24 -8.66
N ALA A 61 -20.80 -11.28 -8.48
CA ALA A 61 -21.43 -11.80 -7.27
C ALA A 61 -21.09 -13.29 -7.02
N LYS A 62 -21.14 -14.14 -8.05
CA LYS A 62 -20.70 -15.54 -7.96
C LYS A 62 -19.21 -15.63 -7.59
N ALA A 63 -18.39 -14.82 -8.22
CA ALA A 63 -16.95 -14.78 -7.95
C ALA A 63 -16.66 -14.31 -6.51
N LEU A 64 -17.44 -13.38 -5.95
CA LEU A 64 -17.35 -12.97 -4.53
C LEU A 64 -17.67 -14.13 -3.59
N GLN A 65 -18.70 -14.93 -3.87
CA GLN A 65 -19.02 -16.13 -3.08
C GLN A 65 -17.89 -17.16 -3.12
N VAL A 66 -17.36 -17.44 -4.31
CA VAL A 66 -16.24 -18.37 -4.50
C VAL A 66 -15.01 -17.90 -3.73
N ARG A 67 -14.66 -16.62 -3.82
CA ARG A 67 -13.52 -16.05 -3.09
C ARG A 67 -13.72 -16.05 -1.59
N SER A 68 -14.92 -15.73 -1.10
CA SER A 68 -15.25 -15.84 0.33
C SER A 68 -15.01 -17.26 0.88
N LYS A 69 -15.43 -18.28 0.13
CA LYS A 69 -15.14 -19.68 0.46
C LYS A 69 -13.64 -20.00 0.42
N ALA A 70 -12.93 -19.51 -0.59
CA ALA A 70 -11.48 -19.69 -0.71
C ALA A 70 -10.70 -19.05 0.45
N ILE A 71 -11.13 -17.85 0.90
CA ILE A 71 -10.55 -17.17 2.07
C ILE A 71 -10.76 -18.03 3.32
N LYS A 72 -11.97 -18.54 3.58
CA LYS A 72 -12.23 -19.43 4.73
C LYS A 72 -11.36 -20.67 4.74
N ASN A 73 -11.21 -21.33 3.58
CA ASN A 73 -10.37 -22.52 3.46
C ASN A 73 -8.89 -22.20 3.70
N THR A 74 -8.41 -21.11 3.11
CA THR A 74 -7.02 -20.66 3.26
C THR A 74 -6.72 -20.25 4.70
N LEU A 75 -7.66 -19.57 5.35
CA LEU A 75 -7.57 -19.19 6.75
C LEU A 75 -7.46 -20.42 7.66
N GLY A 76 -8.22 -21.48 7.37
CA GLY A 76 -8.08 -22.76 8.06
C GLY A 76 -6.66 -23.33 7.93
N ARG A 77 -6.10 -23.34 6.71
CA ARG A 77 -4.72 -23.78 6.47
C ARG A 77 -3.70 -22.92 7.20
N TYR A 78 -3.86 -21.60 7.17
CA TYR A 78 -3.01 -20.65 7.90
C TYR A 78 -3.02 -20.95 9.41
N ASN A 79 -4.20 -21.02 10.02
CA ASN A 79 -4.34 -21.29 11.45
C ASN A 79 -3.70 -22.64 11.82
N SER A 80 -3.89 -23.69 11.01
CA SER A 80 -3.22 -24.98 11.23
C SER A 80 -1.69 -24.88 11.15
N THR A 81 -1.15 -24.13 10.17
CA THR A 81 0.31 -23.94 10.06
C THR A 81 0.89 -23.19 11.24
N VAL A 82 0.17 -22.17 11.72
CA VAL A 82 0.60 -21.31 12.83
C VAL A 82 0.57 -22.05 14.17
N THR A 83 -0.44 -22.88 14.43
CA THR A 83 -0.49 -23.72 15.63
C THR A 83 0.63 -24.77 15.65
N ALA A 84 1.10 -25.22 14.48
CA ALA A 84 2.19 -26.17 14.37
C ALA A 84 3.59 -25.54 14.48
N MET A 85 3.69 -24.20 14.55
CA MET A 85 4.97 -23.51 14.71
C MET A 85 5.47 -23.53 16.14
N VAL A 86 6.80 -23.40 16.27
CA VAL A 86 7.49 -23.20 17.54
C VAL A 86 8.35 -21.94 17.40
N PRO A 87 8.04 -20.84 18.11
CA PRO A 87 6.88 -20.65 18.98
C PRO A 87 5.55 -20.55 18.20
N PRO A 88 4.40 -20.88 18.83
CA PRO A 88 3.09 -20.74 18.19
C PRO A 88 2.76 -19.25 17.95
N CYS A 89 2.46 -18.88 16.70
CA CYS A 89 2.05 -17.51 16.34
C CYS A 89 0.55 -17.28 16.55
N CYS A 90 0.08 -16.05 16.31
CA CYS A 90 -1.34 -15.68 16.43
C CYS A 90 -2.22 -16.26 15.32
N THR A 91 -3.33 -16.90 15.72
CA THR A 91 -4.41 -17.32 14.81
C THR A 91 -5.32 -16.16 14.45
N LEU A 92 -5.95 -16.22 13.27
CA LEU A 92 -6.84 -15.18 12.78
C LEU A 92 -8.27 -15.72 12.62
N SER A 93 -9.24 -14.85 12.88
CA SER A 93 -10.66 -15.06 12.59
C SER A 93 -11.03 -14.54 11.20
N PHE A 94 -12.14 -15.03 10.66
CA PHE A 94 -12.61 -14.57 9.34
C PHE A 94 -13.07 -13.11 9.35
N ALA A 95 -13.56 -12.62 10.50
CA ALA A 95 -13.96 -11.22 10.65
C ALA A 95 -12.73 -10.30 10.58
N GLU A 96 -11.68 -10.61 11.35
CA GLU A 96 -10.42 -9.86 11.33
C GLU A 96 -9.81 -9.80 9.92
N VAL A 97 -9.79 -10.93 9.20
CA VAL A 97 -9.26 -10.98 7.83
C VAL A 97 -10.08 -10.14 6.84
N ILE A 98 -11.38 -9.98 7.06
CA ILE A 98 -12.21 -9.09 6.24
C ILE A 98 -11.98 -7.63 6.61
N ASP A 99 -11.78 -7.36 7.90
CA ASP A 99 -11.53 -6.02 8.44
C ASP A 99 -10.14 -5.50 8.05
N TYR A 100 -9.21 -6.39 7.68
CA TYR A 100 -7.95 -6.05 7.01
C TYR A 100 -8.23 -5.45 5.62
N THR A 101 -8.48 -4.16 5.65
CA THR A 101 -8.76 -3.33 4.47
C THR A 101 -7.48 -2.79 3.84
N PHE A 102 -6.35 -2.84 4.56
CA PHE A 102 -5.06 -2.35 4.11
C PHE A 102 -4.03 -3.49 3.96
N LEU A 103 -3.24 -3.43 2.89
CA LEU A 103 -2.12 -4.35 2.65
C LEU A 103 -1.12 -4.39 3.82
N THR A 104 -0.97 -3.25 4.50
CA THR A 104 -0.09 -3.11 5.66
C THR A 104 -0.45 -4.06 6.81
N ASP A 105 -1.71 -4.50 6.91
CA ASP A 105 -2.14 -5.45 7.94
C ASP A 105 -1.63 -6.86 7.64
N PHE A 106 -1.45 -7.21 6.36
CA PHE A 106 -0.83 -8.47 5.93
C PHE A 106 0.70 -8.42 6.00
N ASP A 107 1.31 -7.25 5.78
CA ASP A 107 2.75 -7.07 5.97
C ASP A 107 3.18 -7.37 7.43
N MET A 108 2.31 -7.09 8.41
CA MET A 108 2.52 -7.43 9.82
C MET A 108 2.50 -8.95 10.08
N LEU A 109 1.82 -9.72 9.24
CA LEU A 109 1.76 -11.18 9.32
C LEU A 109 2.93 -11.84 8.58
N ARG A 110 3.89 -11.07 8.07
CA ARG A 110 5.02 -11.61 7.30
C ARG A 110 6.19 -12.00 8.19
N ASP A 111 6.25 -11.46 9.41
CA ASP A 111 7.26 -11.75 10.42
C ASP A 111 6.65 -12.63 11.54
N PRO A 112 7.01 -13.93 11.61
CA PRO A 112 6.49 -14.84 12.62
C PRO A 112 7.16 -14.70 14.00
N GLU A 113 8.38 -14.15 14.08
CA GLU A 113 9.17 -14.11 15.32
C GLU A 113 8.98 -12.83 16.10
N GLY A 114 8.99 -11.69 15.40
CA GLY A 114 8.56 -10.42 15.95
C GLY A 114 7.06 -10.33 15.79
N ASN A 115 6.28 -10.89 16.72
CA ASN A 115 4.82 -10.84 16.71
C ASN A 115 4.35 -9.37 16.64
N ALA A 116 4.34 -8.80 15.44
CA ALA A 116 4.28 -7.37 15.20
C ALA A 116 2.95 -6.80 15.73
N MET A 117 1.92 -7.64 15.77
CA MET A 117 0.62 -7.42 16.40
C MET A 117 0.70 -7.11 17.91
N ILE A 118 1.75 -7.55 18.63
CA ILE A 118 1.96 -7.23 20.05
C ILE A 118 2.42 -5.78 20.23
N TRP A 119 3.07 -5.20 19.23
CA TRP A 119 3.67 -3.88 19.37
C TRP A 119 2.61 -2.78 19.35
N ALA A 120 2.74 -1.79 20.24
CA ALA A 120 1.75 -0.73 20.42
C ALA A 120 1.50 0.12 19.16
N TRP A 121 2.41 0.12 18.18
CA TRP A 121 2.23 0.81 16.90
C TRP A 121 1.48 -0.02 15.85
N ALA A 122 1.30 -1.32 16.07
CA ALA A 122 0.53 -2.19 15.16
C ALA A 122 -0.98 -2.15 15.45
N ASP A 123 -1.39 -1.62 16.61
CA ASP A 123 -2.78 -1.37 16.95
C ASP A 123 -3.48 -0.60 15.80
N PRO A 124 -4.50 -1.20 15.15
CA PRO A 124 -5.22 -0.56 14.06
C PRO A 124 -5.78 0.81 14.44
N LEU A 125 -6.26 0.97 15.68
CA LEU A 125 -6.83 2.23 16.13
C LEU A 125 -5.74 3.30 16.26
N ALA A 126 -4.62 2.99 16.92
CA ALA A 126 -3.47 3.88 17.00
C ALA A 126 -2.97 4.31 15.62
N ARG A 127 -2.89 3.39 14.65
CA ARG A 127 -2.49 3.72 13.27
C ARG A 127 -3.46 4.66 12.57
N GLN A 128 -4.77 4.43 12.70
CA GLN A 128 -5.78 5.33 12.13
C GLN A 128 -5.67 6.74 12.72
N ILE A 129 -5.43 6.84 14.03
CA ILE A 129 -5.22 8.13 14.71
C ILE A 129 -3.95 8.79 14.16
N LEU A 130 -2.83 8.08 14.08
CA LEU A 130 -1.57 8.60 13.55
C LEU A 130 -1.71 9.04 12.09
N ASP A 131 -2.33 8.25 11.22
CA ASP A 131 -2.59 8.60 9.82
C ASP A 131 -3.43 9.88 9.72
N SER A 132 -4.49 10.00 10.53
CA SER A 132 -5.31 11.22 10.57
C SER A 132 -4.51 12.43 11.03
N TYR A 133 -3.66 12.27 12.05
CA TYR A 133 -2.78 13.32 12.57
C TYR A 133 -1.77 13.77 11.52
N TYR A 134 -1.07 12.83 10.88
CA TYR A 134 -0.09 13.13 9.85
C TYR A 134 -0.73 13.72 8.59
N LYS A 135 -1.93 13.30 8.19
CA LYS A 135 -2.71 13.95 7.13
C LYS A 135 -2.99 15.42 7.44
N ILE A 136 -3.37 15.73 8.68
CA ILE A 136 -3.59 17.11 9.12
C ILE A 136 -2.29 17.91 9.04
N GLN A 137 -1.18 17.35 9.54
CA GLN A 137 0.10 18.02 9.54
C GLN A 137 0.60 18.29 8.12
N GLN A 138 0.53 17.28 7.24
CA GLN A 138 0.87 17.42 5.83
C GLN A 138 -0.04 18.39 5.09
N ALA A 139 -1.34 18.47 5.43
CA ALA A 139 -2.24 19.45 4.84
C ALA A 139 -1.81 20.88 5.15
N LYS A 140 -1.36 21.16 6.39
CA LYS A 140 -0.84 22.48 6.77
C LYS A 140 0.41 22.85 5.97
N GLU A 141 1.35 21.92 5.84
CA GLU A 141 2.54 22.10 5.00
C GLU A 141 2.17 22.27 3.51
N GLY A 142 1.18 21.49 3.06
CA GLY A 142 0.62 21.56 1.71
C GLY A 142 0.09 22.93 1.37
N ILE A 143 -0.63 23.58 2.29
CA ILE A 143 -1.13 24.95 2.13
C ILE A 143 0.03 25.95 1.99
N GLN A 144 1.05 25.86 2.84
CA GLN A 144 2.22 26.74 2.75
C GLN A 144 2.94 26.57 1.41
N ARG A 145 3.19 25.33 0.98
CA ARG A 145 3.80 25.01 -0.31
C ARG A 145 2.94 25.49 -1.48
N LEU A 146 1.62 25.36 -1.39
CA LEU A 146 0.68 25.82 -2.40
C LEU A 146 0.75 27.34 -2.55
N ASN A 147 0.75 28.09 -1.46
CA ASN A 147 0.87 29.56 -1.50
C ASN A 147 2.15 30.02 -2.19
N ILE A 148 3.28 29.37 -1.87
CA ILE A 148 4.56 29.66 -2.55
C ILE A 148 4.47 29.35 -4.05
N LYS A 149 3.86 28.21 -4.42
CA LYS A 149 3.66 27.82 -5.83
C LYS A 149 2.76 28.80 -6.56
N ILE A 150 1.67 29.27 -5.96
CA ILE A 150 0.78 30.29 -6.55
C ILE A 150 1.55 31.57 -6.83
N CYS A 151 2.32 32.07 -5.87
CA CYS A 151 3.15 33.26 -6.07
C CYS A 151 4.15 33.06 -7.20
N ARG A 152 4.88 31.94 -7.23
CA ARG A 152 5.82 31.62 -8.32
C ARG A 152 5.14 31.53 -9.67
N PHE A 153 3.96 30.92 -9.73
CA PHE A 153 3.17 30.80 -10.95
C PHE A 153 2.70 32.16 -11.47
N MET A 154 2.24 33.05 -10.58
CA MET A 154 1.86 34.42 -10.94
C MET A 154 3.06 35.24 -11.45
N THR A 155 4.22 35.10 -10.81
CA THR A 155 5.46 35.73 -11.28
C THR A 155 5.84 35.21 -12.66
N TYR A 156 5.84 33.89 -12.85
CA TYR A 156 6.11 33.25 -14.14
C TYR A 156 5.18 33.79 -15.25
N MET A 157 3.86 33.87 -15.02
CA MET A 157 2.93 34.41 -16.02
C MET A 157 3.23 35.88 -16.38
N ARG A 158 3.64 36.70 -15.41
CA ARG A 158 3.99 38.11 -15.66
C ARG A 158 5.28 38.23 -16.45
N ASP A 159 6.28 37.43 -16.08
CA ASP A 159 7.58 37.41 -16.75
C ASP A 159 7.43 36.91 -18.19
N GLU A 160 6.63 35.85 -18.40
CA GLU A 160 6.30 35.32 -19.71
C GLU A 160 5.59 36.37 -20.58
N LYS A 161 4.56 37.04 -20.04
CA LYS A 161 3.88 38.12 -20.76
C LYS A 161 4.84 39.23 -21.16
N ARG A 162 5.75 39.63 -20.26
CA ARG A 162 6.74 40.67 -20.55
C ARG A 162 7.75 40.21 -21.60
N PHE A 163 8.18 38.95 -21.55
CA PHE A 163 9.05 38.34 -22.53
C PHE A 163 8.41 38.34 -23.92
N LEU A 164 7.17 37.86 -24.03
CA LEU A 164 6.42 37.84 -25.29
C LEU A 164 6.23 39.24 -25.88
N LEU A 165 5.82 40.23 -25.08
CA LEU A 165 5.68 41.62 -25.54
C LEU A 165 7.02 42.21 -26.02
N LYS A 166 8.13 41.87 -25.36
CA LYS A 166 9.46 42.29 -25.80
C LYS A 166 9.83 41.66 -27.14
N GLN A 167 9.56 40.37 -27.32
CA GLN A 167 9.80 39.67 -28.58
C GLN A 167 8.94 40.24 -29.71
N GLU A 168 7.66 40.53 -29.45
CA GLU A 168 6.75 41.18 -30.40
C GLU A 168 7.31 42.54 -30.88
N ALA A 169 7.77 43.39 -29.95
CA ALA A 169 8.38 44.67 -30.30
C ALA A 169 9.68 44.52 -31.11
N GLU A 170 10.53 43.53 -30.79
CA GLU A 170 11.75 43.24 -31.53
C GLU A 170 11.46 42.73 -32.96
N ILE A 171 10.40 41.94 -33.14
CA ILE A 171 9.96 41.45 -34.44
C ILE A 171 9.37 42.60 -35.27
N ALA A 172 8.49 43.42 -34.68
CA ALA A 172 7.85 44.56 -35.36
C ALA A 172 8.87 45.58 -35.92
N VAL A 173 10.03 45.75 -35.26
CA VAL A 173 11.12 46.61 -35.75
C VAL A 173 11.88 45.97 -36.92
N LYS A 174 12.00 44.64 -36.94
CA LYS A 174 12.74 43.90 -37.97
C LYS A 174 11.92 43.63 -39.21
N ASP A 175 10.60 43.50 -39.08
CA ASP A 175 9.70 43.16 -40.18
C ASP A 175 8.33 43.86 -39.99
N PRO A 176 8.18 45.11 -40.49
CA PRO A 176 7.00 45.93 -40.22
C PRO A 176 5.73 45.49 -40.98
N ASP A 177 5.84 44.55 -41.92
CA ASP A 177 4.73 44.07 -42.75
C ASP A 177 4.14 42.71 -42.27
N LEU A 178 4.58 42.19 -41.11
CA LEU A 178 3.91 41.05 -40.49
C LEU A 178 2.54 41.48 -39.94
N PRO A 179 1.43 40.79 -40.31
CA PRO A 179 0.07 41.16 -39.91
C PRO A 179 -0.22 41.03 -38.42
#